data_AF-W1F7E2-F1
#
_entry.id   AF-W1F7E2-F1
#
_cell.length_a   1.000
_cell.length_b   1.000
_cell.length_c   1.000
_cell.angle_alpha   90.00
_cell.angle_beta   90.00
_cell.angle_gamma   90.00
#
_symmetry.space_group_name_H-M   'P 1'
#
loop_
_entity.id
_entity.type
_entity.pdbx_description
1 polymer ?
#
loop_
_entity_poly.entity_id
_entity_poly.type
_entity_poly.pdbx_seq_one_letter_code
_entity_poly.pdbx_strand_id
1 'polypeptide(L)'
;MLYRWLCTKGYEVIVEQQIAHELQLKNVKTGTLAEIGQLADLAVVVGGDGNMLGAARTLARYDIKVIGINRGNLGFLTDLDPDNAQQQLADVLEGHYISEKRFFFAGSASLSARLPETHQHRDK
;
A
#
# COMPACT_ATOMS: atom_id res chain seq x y z
N MET A 1 -16.88 1.88 9.36
CA MET A 1 -17.58 3.06 8.80
C MET A 1 -17.26 3.24 7.32
N LEU A 2 -15.99 3.37 6.92
CA LEU A 2 -15.57 3.53 5.52
C LEU A 2 -16.03 2.40 4.56
N TYR A 3 -15.75 1.13 4.86
CA TYR A 3 -16.18 -0.02 4.03
C TYR A 3 -17.67 0.04 3.69
N ARG A 4 -18.52 0.17 4.72
CA ARG A 4 -19.98 0.24 4.54
C ARG A 4 -20.39 1.43 3.70
N TRP A 5 -19.77 2.59 3.92
CA TRP A 5 -20.07 3.80 3.17
C TRP A 5 -19.74 3.65 1.68
N LEU A 6 -18.58 3.08 1.33
CA LEU A 6 -18.24 2.78 -0.06
C LEU A 6 -19.25 1.83 -0.71
N CYS A 7 -19.67 0.77 0.01
CA CYS A 7 -20.72 -0.12 -0.47
C CYS A 7 -22.07 0.60 -0.67
N THR A 8 -22.46 1.51 0.22
CA THR A 8 -23.71 2.30 0.05
C THR A 8 -23.67 3.24 -1.15
N LYS A 9 -22.47 3.63 -1.60
CA LYS A 9 -22.27 4.41 -2.82
C LYS A 9 -22.22 3.56 -4.09
N GLY A 10 -22.29 2.23 -3.95
CA GLY A 10 -22.34 1.29 -5.07
C GLY A 10 -20.97 0.81 -5.57
N TYR A 11 -19.88 1.10 -4.87
CA TYR A 11 -18.55 0.62 -5.24
C TYR A 11 -18.35 -0.85 -4.85
N GLU A 12 -17.65 -1.59 -5.72
CA GLU A 12 -17.14 -2.91 -5.37
C GLU A 12 -15.88 -2.74 -4.49
N VAL A 13 -15.91 -3.29 -3.28
CA VAL A 13 -14.84 -3.09 -2.30
C VAL A 13 -14.15 -4.42 -1.99
N ILE A 14 -12.84 -4.47 -2.24
CA ILE A 14 -11.97 -5.56 -1.81
C ILE A 14 -11.21 -5.09 -0.57
N VAL A 15 -11.25 -5.88 0.51
CA VAL A 15 -10.51 -5.60 1.73
C VAL A 15 -9.27 -6.49 1.80
N GLU A 16 -8.14 -5.93 2.21
CA GLU A 16 -6.93 -6.71 2.37
C GLU A 16 -7.13 -7.85 3.40
N GLN A 17 -6.70 -9.06 3.06
CA GLN A 17 -6.97 -10.28 3.82
C GLN A 17 -6.58 -10.18 5.30
N GLN A 18 -5.40 -9.61 5.58
CA GLN A 18 -4.90 -9.48 6.95
C GLN A 18 -5.77 -8.50 7.75
N ILE A 19 -6.08 -7.32 7.19
CA ILE A 19 -7.00 -6.36 7.82
C ILE A 19 -8.40 -6.96 8.03
N ALA A 20 -8.94 -7.69 7.05
CA ALA A 20 -10.26 -8.32 7.17
C ALA A 20 -10.29 -9.35 8.30
N HIS A 21 -9.21 -10.13 8.45
CA HIS A 21 -9.05 -11.09 9.53
C HIS A 21 -8.91 -10.42 10.90
N GLU A 22 -8.04 -9.42 11.03
CA GLU A 22 -7.81 -8.67 12.27
C GLU A 22 -9.08 -7.97 12.77
N LEU A 23 -9.88 -7.41 11.84
CA LEU A 23 -11.15 -6.75 12.14
C LEU A 23 -12.34 -7.72 12.22
N GLN A 24 -12.11 -9.02 12.05
CA GLN A 24 -13.15 -10.07 12.07
C GLN A 24 -14.32 -9.79 11.13
N LEU A 25 -14.03 -9.20 9.96
CA LEU A 25 -15.05 -8.88 8.97
C LEU A 25 -15.57 -10.16 8.31
N LYS A 26 -16.90 -10.31 8.27
CA LYS A 26 -17.59 -11.43 7.64
C LYS A 26 -18.28 -10.98 6.36
N ASN A 27 -18.36 -11.88 5.38
CA ASN A 27 -19.03 -11.65 4.09
C ASN A 27 -18.49 -10.43 3.33
N VAL A 28 -17.17 -10.22 3.38
CA VAL A 28 -16.48 -9.19 2.60
C VAL A 28 -15.62 -9.86 1.55
N LYS A 29 -15.53 -9.27 0.35
CA LYS A 29 -14.58 -9.72 -0.67
C LYS A 29 -13.18 -9.37 -0.16
N THR A 30 -12.29 -10.36 -0.13
CA THR A 30 -10.90 -10.16 0.34
C THR A 30 -9.89 -10.49 -0.74
N GLY A 31 -8.70 -9.90 -0.61
CA GLY A 31 -7.56 -10.19 -1.47
C GLY A 31 -6.23 -9.80 -0.82
N THR A 32 -5.15 -10.33 -1.34
CA THR A 32 -3.79 -9.87 -1.06
C THR A 32 -3.59 -8.46 -1.65
N LEU A 33 -2.57 -7.72 -1.21
CA LEU A 33 -2.21 -6.43 -1.82
C LEU A 33 -1.91 -6.56 -3.32
N ALA A 34 -1.38 -7.69 -3.77
CA ALA A 34 -1.11 -7.96 -5.18
C ALA A 34 -2.41 -8.10 -5.99
N GLU A 35 -3.38 -8.87 -5.48
CA GLU A 35 -4.69 -9.02 -6.12
C GLU A 35 -5.45 -7.69 -6.13
N ILE A 36 -5.40 -6.91 -5.05
CA ILE A 36 -5.98 -5.57 -5.00
C ILE A 36 -5.36 -4.67 -6.07
N GLY A 37 -4.03 -4.67 -6.18
CA GLY A 37 -3.32 -3.89 -7.20
C GLY A 37 -3.71 -4.26 -8.64
N GLN A 38 -4.09 -5.53 -8.89
CA GLN A 38 -4.52 -5.98 -10.22
C GLN A 38 -5.98 -5.67 -10.53
N LEU A 39 -6.84 -5.60 -9.52
CA LEU A 39 -8.30 -5.59 -9.69
C LEU A 39 -8.96 -4.24 -9.42
N ALA A 40 -8.33 -3.39 -8.60
CA ALA A 40 -8.94 -2.15 -8.15
C ALA A 40 -8.36 -0.92 -8.87
N ASP A 41 -9.21 0.09 -9.12
CA ASP A 41 -8.80 1.36 -9.71
C ASP A 41 -8.15 2.30 -8.67
N LEU A 42 -8.56 2.17 -7.41
CA LEU A 42 -8.11 2.99 -6.28
C LEU A 42 -7.92 2.14 -5.02
N ALA A 43 -6.75 2.25 -4.41
CA ALA A 43 -6.45 1.74 -3.08
C ALA A 43 -6.55 2.88 -2.05
N VAL A 44 -7.40 2.68 -1.04
CA VAL A 44 -7.49 3.57 0.12
C VAL A 44 -6.72 2.96 1.28
N VAL A 45 -5.56 3.54 1.61
CA VAL A 45 -4.70 3.05 2.69
C VAL A 45 -5.02 3.81 3.96
N VAL A 46 -5.48 3.11 5.00
CA VAL A 46 -5.88 3.73 6.27
C VAL A 46 -4.81 3.45 7.32
N GLY A 47 -4.19 4.50 7.87
CA GLY A 47 -3.10 4.39 8.84
C GLY A 47 -2.12 5.56 8.74
N GLY A 48 -0.90 5.38 9.25
CA GLY A 48 0.17 6.37 9.11
C GLY A 48 1.08 6.12 7.91
N ASP A 49 2.17 6.89 7.82
CA ASP A 49 3.16 6.81 6.73
C ASP A 49 3.77 5.41 6.57
N GLY A 50 3.91 4.63 7.65
CA GLY A 50 4.40 3.25 7.59
C GLY A 50 3.47 2.30 6.82
N ASN A 51 2.15 2.42 7.03
CA ASN A 51 1.15 1.67 6.26
C ASN A 51 1.16 2.11 4.79
N MET A 52 1.23 3.42 4.55
CA MET A 52 1.28 3.97 3.19
C MET A 52 2.52 3.49 2.44
N LEU A 53 3.70 3.53 3.06
CA LEU A 53 4.94 3.06 2.45
C LEU A 53 4.92 1.55 2.16
N GLY A 54 4.40 0.76 3.10
CA GLY A 54 4.24 -0.68 2.94
C GLY A 54 3.33 -1.04 1.76
N ALA A 55 2.16 -0.40 1.70
CA ALA A 55 1.20 -0.59 0.61
C ALA A 55 1.76 -0.08 -0.72
N ALA A 56 2.30 1.14 -0.76
CA ALA A 56 2.80 1.77 -1.98
C ALA A 56 3.93 0.96 -2.64
N ARG A 57 4.81 0.33 -1.87
CA ARG A 57 5.88 -0.51 -2.43
C ARG A 57 5.36 -1.70 -3.24
N THR A 58 4.24 -2.28 -2.82
CA THR A 58 3.59 -3.39 -3.53
C THR A 58 2.73 -2.86 -4.67
N LEU A 59 1.92 -1.83 -4.39
CA LEU A 59 0.95 -1.28 -5.33
C LEU A 59 1.60 -0.51 -6.49
N ALA A 60 2.80 0.04 -6.32
CA ALA A 60 3.56 0.74 -7.37
C ALA A 60 3.92 -0.15 -8.58
N ARG A 61 3.69 -1.46 -8.50
CA ARG A 61 3.87 -2.41 -9.61
C ARG A 61 2.66 -2.48 -10.54
N TYR A 62 1.56 -1.82 -10.20
CA TYR A 62 0.28 -1.88 -10.90
C TYR A 62 -0.21 -0.48 -11.27
N ASP A 63 -1.15 -0.38 -12.20
CA ASP A 63 -1.78 0.88 -12.60
C ASP A 63 -2.97 1.22 -11.71
N ILE A 64 -2.71 1.27 -10.39
CA ILE A 64 -3.70 1.58 -9.36
C ILE A 64 -3.40 2.94 -8.74
N LYS A 65 -4.44 3.76 -8.50
CA LYS A 65 -4.30 4.99 -7.72
C LYS A 65 -4.22 4.66 -6.24
N VAL A 66 -3.47 5.43 -5.47
CA VAL A 66 -3.33 5.21 -4.02
C VAL A 66 -3.59 6.52 -3.29
N ILE A 67 -4.44 6.47 -2.27
CA ILE A 67 -4.72 7.61 -1.37
C ILE A 67 -4.63 7.18 0.09
N GLY A 68 -4.02 8.01 0.92
CA GLY A 68 -3.84 7.74 2.35
C GLY A 68 -4.86 8.48 3.23
N ILE A 69 -5.50 7.78 4.17
CA ILE A 69 -6.29 8.36 5.25
C ILE A 69 -5.50 8.23 6.55
N ASN A 70 -5.18 9.36 7.18
CA ASN A 70 -4.50 9.34 8.48
C ASN A 70 -5.47 8.94 9.60
N ARG A 71 -4.98 8.26 10.65
CA ARG A 71 -5.74 7.97 11.87
C ARG A 71 -5.28 8.78 13.10
N GLY A 72 -4.49 9.85 12.91
CA GLY A 72 -3.93 10.66 14.00
C GLY A 72 -3.36 12.00 13.50
N ASN A 73 -2.17 12.39 13.98
CA ASN A 73 -1.51 13.64 13.59
C ASN A 73 -1.15 13.65 12.09
N LEU A 74 -1.23 14.82 11.45
CA LEU A 74 -0.91 15.04 10.03
C LEU A 74 0.44 14.41 9.65
N GLY A 75 0.40 13.41 8.75
CA GLY A 75 1.56 12.71 8.22
C GLY A 75 2.03 13.32 6.90
N PHE A 76 3.23 12.97 6.44
CA PHE A 76 3.76 13.51 5.17
C PHE A 76 3.13 12.88 3.93
N LEU A 77 2.57 11.66 4.06
CA LEU A 77 2.10 10.85 2.93
C LEU A 77 0.59 10.54 2.97
N THR A 78 -0.12 11.03 3.97
CA THR A 78 -1.57 10.81 4.16
C THR A 78 -2.33 12.09 3.86
N ASP A 79 -3.27 12.04 2.92
CA ASP A 79 -3.92 13.23 2.36
C ASP A 79 -5.22 13.61 3.09
N LEU A 80 -5.87 12.65 3.77
CA LEU A 80 -7.22 12.85 4.33
C LEU A 80 -7.25 12.87 5.86
N ASP A 81 -7.93 13.88 6.41
CA ASP A 81 -8.24 14.04 7.84
C ASP A 81 -9.29 13.00 8.28
N PRO A 82 -9.09 12.24 9.38
CA PRO A 82 -10.03 11.22 9.82
C PRO A 82 -11.45 11.73 10.10
N ASP A 83 -11.60 12.97 10.57
CA ASP A 83 -12.91 13.56 10.92
C ASP A 83 -13.70 13.95 9.67
N ASN A 84 -13.01 14.25 8.56
CA ASN A 84 -13.60 14.67 7.29
C ASN A 84 -13.34 13.70 6.13
N ALA A 85 -12.76 12.52 6.41
CA ALA A 85 -12.25 11.61 5.40
C ALA A 85 -13.32 11.17 4.41
N GLN A 86 -14.57 10.99 4.85
CA GLN A 86 -15.65 10.57 3.94
C GLN A 86 -16.02 11.67 2.93
N GLN A 87 -16.05 12.93 3.36
CA GLN A 87 -16.38 14.03 2.46
C GLN A 87 -15.24 14.26 1.46
N GLN A 88 -14.00 14.34 1.95
CA GLN A 88 -12.85 14.55 1.07
C GLN A 88 -12.64 13.36 0.12
N LEU A 89 -12.87 12.13 0.59
CA LEU A 89 -12.84 10.95 -0.29
C LEU A 89 -13.99 10.97 -1.30
N ALA A 90 -15.17 11.52 -0.96
CA ALA A 90 -16.25 11.70 -1.92
C ALA A 90 -15.82 12.62 -3.07
N ASP A 91 -15.17 13.75 -2.75
CA ASP A 91 -14.68 14.69 -3.76
C ASP A 91 -13.66 14.01 -4.70
N VAL A 92 -12.73 13.21 -4.14
CA VAL A 92 -11.77 12.42 -4.94
C VAL A 92 -12.48 11.40 -5.84
N LEU A 93 -13.48 10.69 -5.30
CA LEU A 93 -14.27 9.71 -6.06
C LEU A 93 -15.14 10.35 -7.15
N GLU A 94 -15.50 11.63 -7.00
CA GLU A 94 -16.17 12.45 -8.02
C GLU A 94 -15.20 13.04 -9.06
N GLY A 95 -13.89 12.79 -8.92
CA GLY A 95 -12.86 13.24 -9.84
C GLY A 95 -12.16 14.53 -9.45
N HIS A 96 -12.48 15.11 -8.29
CA HIS A 96 -11.85 16.31 -7.78
C HIS A 96 -10.57 15.97 -7.00
N TYR A 97 -9.52 15.60 -7.72
CA TYR A 97 -8.22 15.28 -7.15
C TYR A 97 -7.04 15.74 -8.02
N ILE A 98 -5.86 15.85 -7.39
CA ILE A 98 -4.59 16.05 -8.07
C ILE A 98 -3.81 14.74 -7.99
N SER A 99 -3.36 14.23 -9.13
CA SER A 99 -2.51 13.04 -9.18
C SER A 99 -1.05 13.44 -9.20
N GLU A 100 -0.25 12.88 -8.28
CA GLU A 100 1.21 12.98 -8.31
C GLU A 100 1.84 11.60 -8.53
N LYS A 101 2.93 11.55 -9.31
CA LYS A 101 3.75 10.35 -9.46
C LYS A 101 4.95 10.45 -8.52
N ARG A 102 5.05 9.49 -7.59
CA ARG A 102 6.21 9.37 -6.69
C ARG A 102 7.16 8.30 -7.22
N PHE A 103 8.44 8.64 -7.31
CA PHE A 103 9.49 7.70 -7.73
C PHE A 103 10.01 6.93 -6.51
N PHE A 104 10.25 5.63 -6.68
CA PHE A 104 10.86 4.78 -5.67
C PHE A 104 12.29 4.41 -6.09
N PHE A 105 13.22 4.44 -5.14
CA PHE A 105 14.58 3.94 -5.35
C PHE A 105 14.66 2.48 -4.92
N ALA A 106 15.22 1.62 -5.78
CA ALA A 106 15.56 0.25 -5.44
C ALA A 106 17.04 0.17 -5.07
N GLY A 107 17.34 -0.28 -3.85
CA GLY A 107 18.69 -0.57 -3.39
C GLY A 107 18.93 -2.08 -3.30
N SER A 108 20.09 -2.55 -3.75
CA SER A 108 20.56 -3.92 -3.56
C SER A 108 21.95 -3.93 -2.92
N ALA A 109 22.16 -4.80 -1.94
CA ALA A 109 23.48 -5.06 -1.38
C ALA A 109 23.93 -6.46 -1.80
N SER A 110 25.19 -6.60 -2.23
CA SER A 110 25.79 -7.88 -2.58
C SER A 110 27.09 -8.06 -1.80
N LEU A 111 27.22 -9.19 -1.12
CA LEU A 111 28.42 -9.52 -0.35
C LEU A 111 29.29 -10.47 -1.19
N SER A 112 30.48 -10.03 -1.59
CA SER A 112 31.46 -10.89 -2.25
C SER A 112 32.38 -11.52 -1.21
N ALA A 113 32.19 -12.79 -0.89
CA ALA A 113 33.18 -13.56 -0.13
C ALA A 113 34.38 -13.88 -1.04
N ARG A 114 35.59 -13.44 -0.67
CA ARG A 114 36.82 -13.95 -1.31
C ARG A 114 37.08 -15.35 -0.73
N LEU A 115 37.15 -16.35 -1.58
CA LEU A 115 37.67 -17.66 -1.20
C LEU A 115 39.15 -17.48 -0.78
N PRO A 116 39.59 -18.05 0.35
CA PRO A 116 41.00 -18.02 0.72
C PRO A 116 41.81 -18.80 -0.33
N GLU A 117 42.87 -18.18 -0.85
CA GLU A 117 43.78 -18.85 -1.77
C GLU A 117 44.44 -20.04 -1.04
N THR A 118 44.15 -21.25 -1.50
CA THR A 118 44.86 -22.44 -1.05
C THR A 118 46.28 -22.35 -1.59
N HIS A 119 47.24 -22.00 -0.74
CA HIS A 119 48.65 -22.18 -1.03
C HIS A 119 48.92 -23.68 -1.26
N GLN A 120 49.00 -24.09 -2.53
CA GLN A 120 49.65 -25.34 -2.91
C GLN A 120 51.14 -25.18 -2.58
N HIS A 121 51.54 -25.75 -1.44
CA HIS A 121 52.94 -25.96 -1.14
C HIS A 121 53.48 -26.96 -2.16
N ARG A 122 54.34 -26.49 -3.07
CA ARG A 122 55.15 -27.38 -3.92
C ARG A 122 56.12 -28.12 -3.00
N ASP A 123 56.03 -29.44 -3.04
CA ASP A 123 57.10 -30.33 -2.62
C ASP A 123 58.35 -30.04 -3.46
N LYS A 124 59.48 -29.90 -2.78
CA LYS A 124 60.83 -29.98 -3.35
C LYS A 124 61.67 -30.82 -2.41
#